data_AF-A0A924U0L1-F1
#
_entry.id   AF-A0A924U0L1-F1
#
_cell.length_a   1.000
_cell.length_b   1.000
_cell.length_c   1.000
_cell.angle_alpha   90.00
_cell.angle_beta   90.00
_cell.angle_gamma   90.00
#
_symmetry.space_group_name_H-M   'P 1'
#
loop_
_entity.id
_entity.type
_entity.pdbx_description
1 polymer ?
#
loop_
_entity_poly.entity_id
_entity_poly.type
_entity_poly.pdbx_seq_one_letter_code
_entity_poly.pdbx_strand_id
1 'polypeptide(L)' 'MKVCLVRHGETAWSLTGQHTGLTDLRLTAHGEVESRALAPRLGGLVFTQVLVSPRLRA' A
#
# COMPACT_ATOMS: atom_id res chain seq x y z
N MET A 1 2.23 -22.63 -3.15
CA MET A 1 2.76 -21.27 -3.00
C MET A 1 1.59 -20.31 -2.85
N LYS A 2 1.57 -19.45 -1.83
CA LYS A 2 0.52 -18.43 -1.63
C LYS A 2 1.15 -17.05 -1.80
N VAL A 3 0.49 -16.18 -2.55
CA VAL A 3 0.91 -14.79 -2.74
C VAL A 3 -0.15 -13.89 -2.11
N CYS A 4 0.29 -12.94 -1.28
CA CYS A 4 -0.56 -11.88 -0.76
C CYS A 4 -0.29 -10.62 -1.58
N LEU A 5 -1.32 -10.09 -2.25
CA LEU A 5 -1.23 -8.84 -3.00
C LEU A 5 -1.87 -7.73 -2.18
N VAL A 6 -1.08 -6.71 -1.87
CA VAL A 6 -1.53 -5.52 -1.13
C VAL A 6 -1.39 -4.32 -2.04
N ARG A 7 -2.49 -3.59 -2.23
CA ARG A 7 -2.44 -2.26 -2.85
C ARG A 7 -1.95 -1.26 -1.81
N HIS A 8 -1.13 -0.31 -2.21
CA HIS A 8 -0.81 0.84 -1.37
C HIS A 8 -2.07 1.60 -0.92
N GLY A 9 -1.94 2.36 0.17
CA GLY A 9 -3.00 3.23 0.67
C GLY A 9 -3.30 4.40 -0.27
N GLU A 10 -4.33 5.18 0.08
CA GLU A 10 -4.67 6.40 -0.65
C GLU A 10 -3.49 7.39 -0.78
N THR A 11 -3.35 7.97 -1.97
CA THR A 11 -2.50 9.12 -2.30
C THR A 11 -3.37 10.29 -2.76
N ALA A 12 -2.82 11.50 -2.82
CA ALA A 12 -3.55 12.67 -3.34
C ALA A 12 -4.15 12.42 -4.75
N TRP A 13 -3.47 11.66 -5.61
CA TRP A 13 -3.94 11.39 -6.97
C TRP A 13 -5.00 10.29 -7.02
N SER A 14 -4.86 9.22 -6.23
CA SER A 14 -5.90 8.20 -6.16
C SER A 14 -7.20 8.75 -5.57
N LEU A 15 -7.11 9.69 -4.63
CA LEU A 15 -8.26 10.40 -4.07
C LEU A 15 -9.03 11.18 -5.16
N THR A 16 -8.32 11.83 -6.07
CA THR A 16 -8.93 12.65 -7.14
C THR A 16 -9.10 11.91 -8.47
N GLY A 17 -8.82 10.60 -8.54
CA GLY A 17 -8.94 9.81 -9.77
C GLY A 17 -7.88 10.08 -10.84
N GLN A 18 -6.72 10.62 -10.49
CA GLN A 18 -5.63 10.90 -11.42
C GLN A 18 -4.74 9.67 -11.64
N HIS A 19 -4.25 9.50 -12.87
CA HIS A 19 -3.33 8.41 -13.21
C HIS A 19 -1.94 8.63 -12.59
N THR A 20 -1.62 7.89 -11.51
CA THR A 20 -0.34 8.04 -10.78
C THR A 20 0.87 7.49 -11.51
N GLY A 21 0.76 6.34 -12.18
CA GLY A 21 1.85 5.70 -12.92
C GLY A 21 3.17 5.65 -12.14
N LEU A 22 4.22 6.23 -12.74
CA LEU A 22 5.59 6.31 -12.18
C LEU A 22 5.83 7.56 -11.32
N THR A 23 4.85 8.44 -11.15
CA THR A 23 4.98 9.59 -10.25
C THR A 23 5.12 9.08 -8.82
N ASP A 24 6.09 9.60 -8.08
CA ASP A 24 6.28 9.22 -6.69
C ASP A 24 5.50 10.17 -5.77
N LEU A 25 4.60 9.61 -4.97
CA LEU A 25 3.68 10.35 -4.11
C LEU A 25 3.65 9.66 -2.75
N ARG A 26 3.56 10.47 -1.69
CA ARG A 26 3.29 9.97 -0.34
C ARG A 26 1.80 9.62 -0.18
N LEU A 27 1.51 8.81 0.82
CA LEU A 27 0.15 8.56 1.26
C LEU A 27 -0.48 9.84 1.83
N THR A 28 -1.81 9.94 1.74
CA THR A 28 -2.56 10.90 2.56
C THR A 28 -2.59 10.41 4.01
N ALA A 29 -2.94 11.28 4.96
CA ALA A 29 -3.13 10.87 6.35
C ALA A 29 -4.18 9.74 6.47
N HIS A 30 -5.22 9.79 5.65
CA HIS A 30 -6.20 8.72 5.53
C HIS A 30 -5.57 7.43 4.98
N GLY A 31 -4.80 7.52 3.89
CA GLY A 31 -4.11 6.38 3.30
C GLY A 31 -3.15 5.68 4.27
N GLU A 32 -2.47 6.42 5.14
CA GLU A 32 -1.65 5.79 6.19
C GLU A 32 -2.50 5.04 7.24
N VAL A 33 -3.66 5.57 7.61
CA VAL A 33 -4.60 4.89 8.52
C VAL A 33 -5.11 3.60 7.87
N GLU A 34 -5.47 3.65 6.58
CA GLU A 34 -5.86 2.45 5.81
C GLU A 34 -4.75 1.40 5.81
N SER A 35 -3.50 1.80 5.53
CA SER A 35 -2.35 0.89 5.53
C SER A 35 -2.12 0.27 6.91
N ARG A 36 -2.23 1.03 8.00
CA ARG A 36 -2.12 0.50 9.37
C ARG A 36 -3.25 -0.48 9.71
N ALA A 37 -4.46 -0.23 9.21
CA ALA A 37 -5.62 -1.10 9.43
C ALA A 37 -5.48 -2.49 8.76
N LEU A 38 -4.50 -2.69 7.86
CA LEU A 38 -4.21 -4.00 7.29
C LEU A 38 -3.47 -4.93 8.27
N ALA A 39 -2.75 -4.40 9.25
CA ALA A 39 -1.90 -5.21 10.13
C ALA A 39 -2.64 -6.38 10.81
N PRO A 40 -3.86 -6.21 11.37
CA PRO A 40 -4.60 -7.32 11.96
C PRO A 40 -4.98 -8.41 10.95
N ARG A 41 -5.22 -8.04 9.68
CA ARG A 41 -5.60 -8.99 8.61
C ARG A 41 -4.40 -9.82 8.15
N LEU A 42 -3.20 -9.27 8.26
CA LEU A 42 -1.96 -9.92 7.88
C LEU A 42 -1.29 -10.65 9.06
N GLY A 43 -1.65 -10.34 10.31
CA GLY A 43 -0.98 -10.84 11.51
C GLY A 43 -1.02 -12.36 11.72
N GLY A 44 -1.96 -13.07 11.08
CA GLY A 44 -2.03 -14.53 11.10
C GLY A 44 -1.20 -15.23 10.02
N LEU A 45 -0.51 -14.47 9.16
CA LEU A 45 0.25 -15.00 8.03
C LEU A 45 1.74 -14.95 8.33
N VAL A 46 2.45 -16.03 7.98
CA VAL A 46 3.91 -16.07 7.99
C VAL A 46 4.41 -15.78 6.58
N PHE A 47 5.19 -14.73 6.43
CA PHE A 47 5.81 -14.35 5.16
C PHE A 47 7.28 -14.79 5.13
N THR A 48 7.62 -15.62 4.15
CA THR A 48 9.02 -15.98 3.87
C THR A 48 9.75 -14.91 3.07
N GLN A 49 9.00 -14.06 2.37
CA GLN A 49 9.53 -12.95 1.59
C GLN A 49 8.49 -11.82 1.50
N VAL A 50 8.95 -10.58 1.57
CA VAL A 50 8.15 -9.37 1.34
C VAL A 50 8.84 -8.58 0.23
N LEU A 51 8.09 -8.26 -0.82
CA LEU A 51 8.58 -7.50 -1.98
C LEU A 51 7.80 -6.19 -2.05
N VAL A 52 8.51 -5.08 -2.22
CA VAL A 52 7.91 -3.74 -2.29
C VAL A 52 8.40 -3.02 -3.54
N SER A 53 7.54 -2.15 -4.08
CA SER A 53 7.97 -1.19 -5.10
C SER A 53 8.88 -0.14 -4.46
N PRO A 54 9.88 0.43 -5.15
CA PRO A 54 10.75 1.47 -4.57
C PRO A 54 10.07 2.84 -4.39
N ARG A 55 8.74 2.95 -4.56
CA ARG A 55 7.98 4.20 -4.48
C ARG A 55 7.53 4.47 -3.05
N LEU A 56 7.45 5.73 -2.65
CA LEU A 56 7.12 6.18 -1.29
C LEU A 56 5.76 5.70 -0.76
N ARG A 57 4.82 5.40 -1.66
CA ARG A 57 3.49 4.89 -1.29
C ARG A 57 3.46 3.40 -0.97
N ALA A 58 4.50 2.64 -1.33
CA ALA A 58 4.54 1.17 -1.22
C ALA A 58 5.19 0.67 0.06
#